data_AF-F9PTE1-F1
#
_entry.id   AF-F9PTE1-F1
#
_cell.length_a   1.000
_cell.length_b   1.000
_cell.length_c   1.000
_cell.angle_alpha   90.00
_cell.angle_beta   90.00
_cell.angle_gamma   90.00
#
_symmetry.space_group_name_H-M   'P 1'
#
loop_
_entity.id
_entity.type
_entity.pdbx_description
1 polymer ?
#
loop_
_entity_poly.entity_id
_entity_poly.type
_entity_poly.pdbx_seq_one_letter_code
_entity_poly.pdbx_strand_id
1 'polypeptide(L)' 'MKMDISEMKKAVVLFYGLYIDASLGVIIINADNSLLNEMLISSVGSKNASGFGLLQLIDSWEMI' A
#
# COMPACT_ATOMS: atom_id res chain seq x y z
N MET A 1 -11.88 -4.30 -8.23
CA MET A 1 -10.90 -4.42 -7.14
C MET A 1 -11.62 -4.70 -5.83
N LYS A 2 -11.14 -5.67 -5.05
CA LYS A 2 -11.50 -5.90 -3.64
C LYS A 2 -10.24 -5.86 -2.79
N MET A 3 -10.35 -5.39 -1.55
CA MET A 3 -9.22 -5.27 -0.63
C MET A 3 -9.60 -5.78 0.76
N ASP A 4 -8.70 -6.52 1.39
CA ASP A 4 -8.70 -6.76 2.83
C ASP A 4 -7.62 -5.89 3.48
N ILE A 5 -8.03 -5.12 4.49
CA ILE A 5 -7.18 -4.17 5.24
C ILE A 5 -7.23 -4.45 6.75
N SER A 6 -7.72 -5.62 7.15
CA SER A 6 -7.88 -5.99 8.57
C SER A 6 -6.57 -5.97 9.35
N GLU A 7 -5.43 -6.19 8.68
CA GLU A 7 -4.09 -6.15 9.27
C GLU A 7 -3.42 -4.76 9.21
N MET A 8 -4.13 -3.73 8.73
CA MET A 8 -3.61 -2.37 8.68
C MET A 8 -3.81 -1.62 10.00
N LYS A 9 -2.83 -0.82 10.38
CA LYS A 9 -2.89 0.07 11.54
C LYS A 9 -2.56 1.50 11.13
N LYS A 10 -3.23 2.46 11.79
CA LYS A 10 -2.88 3.87 11.67
C LYS A 10 -1.51 4.11 12.30
N ALA A 11 -0.66 4.83 11.59
CA ALA A 11 0.60 5.36 12.08
C ALA A 11 0.65 6.87 11.85
N VAL A 12 1.19 7.61 12.82
CA VAL A 12 1.39 9.06 12.67
C VAL A 12 2.88 9.31 12.52
N VAL A 13 3.29 9.85 11.37
CA VAL A 13 4.70 10.06 11.02
C VAL A 13 4.99 11.56 11.01
N LEU A 14 6.01 11.98 11.76
CA LEU A 14 6.50 13.36 11.69
C LEU A 14 7.41 13.50 10.46
N PHE A 15 7.00 14.33 9.50
CA PHE A 15 7.71 14.54 8.24
C PHE A 15 7.73 16.04 7.90
N TYR A 16 8.93 16.61 7.76
CA TYR A 16 9.13 18.06 7.57
C TYR A 16 8.33 18.96 8.53
N GLY A 17 8.29 18.59 9.83
CA GLY A 17 7.59 19.36 10.86
C GLY A 17 6.06 19.22 10.84
N LEU A 18 5.50 18.40 9.96
CA LEU A 18 4.08 18.08 9.90
C LEU A 18 3.84 16.64 10.32
N TYR A 19 2.77 16.40 11.08
CA TYR A 19 2.30 15.05 11.36
C TYR A 19 1.44 14.57 10.20
N ILE A 20 1.82 13.43 9.62
CA ILE A 20 1.11 12.79 8.52
C ILE A 20 0.51 11.48 9.03
N ASP A 21 -0.81 11.37 8.89
CA ASP A 21 -1.51 10.12 9.11
C ASP A 21 -1.23 9.17 7.94
N ALA A 22 -0.70 7.99 8.25
CA ALA A 22 -0.38 6.92 7.32
C ALA A 22 -1.00 5.59 7.80
N SER A 23 -1.01 4.60 6.91
CA SER A 23 -1.41 3.23 7.24
C SER A 23 -0.23 2.30 7.02
N LEU A 24 0.04 1.42 7.98
CA LEU A 24 1.11 0.42 7.94
C LEU A 24 0.52 -0.96 8.26
N GLY A 25 0.94 -1.98 7.51
CA GLY A 25 0.50 -3.36 7.71
C GLY A 25 0.49 -4.15 6.41
N VAL A 26 -0.27 -5.24 6.42
CA VAL A 26 -0.48 -6.12 5.26
C VAL A 26 -1.83 -5.82 4.64
N ILE A 27 -1.88 -5.75 3.31
CA ILE A 27 -3.12 -5.67 2.53
C ILE A 27 -3.18 -6.84 1.56
N ILE A 28 -4.38 -7.40 1.40
CA ILE A 28 -4.66 -8.39 0.35
C ILE A 28 -5.49 -7.68 -0.71
N ILE A 29 -5.01 -7.64 -1.95
CA ILE A 29 -5.70 -6.98 -3.06
C ILE A 29 -6.04 -8.02 -4.11
N ASN A 30 -7.32 -8.06 -4.51
CA ASN A 30 -7.78 -8.79 -5.68
C ASN A 30 -8.17 -7.79 -6.77
N ALA A 31 -7.39 -7.79 -7.86
CA ALA A 31 -7.57 -6.95 -9.03
C ALA A 31 -6.87 -7.58 -10.25
N ASP A 32 -7.01 -6.95 -11.41
CA ASP A 32 -6.30 -7.36 -12.62
C ASP A 32 -4.78 -7.27 -12.44
N ASN A 33 -4.04 -8.25 -12.98
CA ASN A 33 -2.59 -8.34 -12.84
C ASN A 33 -1.85 -7.08 -13.33
N SER A 34 -2.34 -6.41 -14.37
CA SER A 34 -1.76 -5.16 -14.87
C SER A 34 -1.83 -4.05 -13.81
N LEU A 35 -2.98 -3.91 -13.14
CA LEU A 35 -3.18 -2.92 -12.09
C LEU A 35 -2.34 -3.27 -10.84
N LEU A 36 -2.29 -4.54 -10.45
CA LEU A 36 -1.46 -4.98 -9.31
C LEU A 36 0.02 -4.69 -9.55
N ASN A 37 0.52 -4.95 -10.76
CA ASN A 37 1.89 -4.63 -11.14
C ASN A 37 2.15 -3.12 -11.15
N GLU A 38 1.22 -2.32 -11.68
CA GLU A 38 1.35 -0.86 -11.66
C GLU A 38 1.40 -0.32 -10.23
N MET A 39 0.55 -0.82 -9.33
CA MET A 39 0.54 -0.44 -7.91
C MET A 39 1.86 -0.79 -7.21
N LEU A 40 2.45 -1.95 -7.53
CA LEU A 40 3.73 -2.38 -6.96
C LEU A 40 4.89 -1.52 -7.46
N ILE A 41 4.92 -1.16 -8.75
CA ILE A 41 5.99 -0.36 -9.37
C ILE A 41 5.88 1.11 -8.96
N SER A 42 4.66 1.68 -9.01
CA SER A 42 4.44 3.12 -8.84
C SER A 42 4.22 3.54 -7.39
N SER A 43 4.13 2.57 -6.46
CA SER A 43 3.63 2.78 -5.10
C SER A 43 2.17 3.27 -5.08
N VAL A 44 1.54 3.28 -3.90
CA VAL A 44 0.12 3.63 -3.74
C VAL A 44 -0.07 4.83 -2.83
N GLY A 45 -0.93 5.75 -3.25
CA GLY A 45 -1.30 6.92 -2.47
C GLY A 45 -0.54 8.17 -2.90
N SER A 46 -0.16 8.99 -1.92
CA SER A 46 0.48 10.29 -2.15
C SER A 46 1.83 10.37 -1.46
N LYS A 47 2.67 11.32 -1.90
CA LYS A 47 4.02 11.56 -1.35
C LYS A 47 4.97 10.37 -1.58
N ASN A 48 4.80 9.64 -2.69
CA ASN A 48 5.63 8.49 -3.05
C ASN A 48 7.11 8.87 -3.16
N ALA A 49 7.41 10.03 -3.75
CA ALA A 49 8.77 10.58 -3.82
C ALA A 49 9.38 10.93 -2.44
N SER A 50 8.58 10.93 -1.38
CA SER A 50 9.00 11.14 0.01
C SER A 50 9.06 9.85 0.83
N GLY A 51 8.94 8.68 0.18
CA GLY A 51 9.04 7.37 0.82
C GLY A 51 7.72 6.82 1.39
N PHE A 52 6.58 7.45 1.10
CA PHE A 52 5.26 6.96 1.51
C PHE A 52 4.65 6.04 0.45
N GLY A 53 3.72 5.17 0.85
CA GLY A 53 2.93 4.39 -0.09
C GLY A 53 3.63 3.18 -0.72
N LEU A 54 4.86 2.88 -0.30
CA LEU A 54 5.62 1.73 -0.78
C LEU A 54 4.86 0.43 -0.49
N LEU A 55 4.74 -0.42 -1.51
CA LEU A 55 4.27 -1.78 -1.37
C LEU A 55 5.42 -2.75 -1.59
N GLN A 56 5.41 -3.83 -0.81
CA GLN A 56 6.29 -4.97 -1.02
C GLN A 56 5.41 -6.20 -1.23
N LEU A 57 5.67 -6.94 -2.31
CA LEU A 57 4.98 -8.20 -2.55
C LEU A 57 5.45 -9.25 -1.52
N ILE A 58 4.50 -9.76 -0.73
CA ILE A 58 4.76 -10.81 0.27
C ILE A 58 4.42 -12.18 -0.30
N ASP A 59 3.26 -12.30 -0.95
CA ASP A 59 2.77 -13.54 -1.58
C ASP A 59 1.78 -13.21 -2.71
N SER A 60 1.54 -14.15 -3.62
CA SER A 60 0.59 -14.04 -4.73
C SER A 60 0.03 -15.39 -5.14
N TRP A 61 -1.29 -15.46 -5.35
CA TRP A 61 -1.98 -16.66 -5.85
C TRP A 61 -3.11 -16.26 -6.79
N GLU A 62 -3.49 -17.19 -7.67
CA GLU A 62 -4.65 -17.02 -8.54
C GLU A 62 -5.91 -17.54 -7.83
N MET A 63 -7.01 -16.80 -7.99
CA MET A 63 -8.32 -17.24 -7.52
C MET A 63 -8.95 -18.08 -8.64
N ILE A 64 -9.13 -19.38 -8.38
CA ILE A 64 -9.78 -20.35 -9.29
C ILE A 64 -11.29 -20.10 -9.34
#